data_AF-A0A9D4LVE9-F1
#
_entry.id   AF-A0A9D4LVE9-F1
#
_cell.length_a   1.000
_cell.length_b   1.000
_cell.length_c   1.000
_cell.angle_alpha   90.00
_cell.angle_beta   90.00
_cell.angle_gamma   90.00
#
_symmetry.space_group_name_H-M   'P 1'
#
loop_
_entity.id
_entity.type
_entity.pdbx_description
1 polymer ?
#
loop_
_entity_poly.entity_id
_entity_poly.type
_entity_poly.pdbx_seq_one_letter_code
_entity_poly.pdbx_strand_id
1 'polypeptide(L)'
;MAQMLHVSTSVVKRRLRLCGINLRARFSTLSDEELDRRVQDFVTGNRNLGQRMVQAMLLTDGHRVQRQRVADSLIRVDEAGVAMRWAHAIQRRTYKVSGPNALWHIDGNHKLIRWGLVIHGGIDGYSRLITFLTVASNNKSATMMESFLGGTTKYGVPSRVRSDHGLENTGVGAFMLGYRGAGRGSFITGRSVHNQRIERMWRDMYRSCTHVFAELFRHLEETGNLHPSNAIHRWCLHFVYLPRIQRALDTFREAWNRHRLRTEGGMTPTQLFFQGVHRFAGQGHTGIDDLVMPPDDADQMIDEAEYGVEEEGLITEEPHEEQVNEEASPLAPEQLVRLRDLVNPLEGSDLGVSLFTETVAFVENVNV
;
A
#
# COMPACT_ATOMS: atom_id res chain seq x y z
N MET A 1 12.32 8.44 27.48
CA MET A 1 12.50 8.53 28.95
C MET A 1 11.17 8.44 29.69
N ALA A 2 10.27 9.44 29.66
CA ALA A 2 8.99 9.36 30.39
C ALA A 2 8.14 8.11 30.05
N GLN A 3 8.02 7.81 28.75
CA GLN A 3 7.33 6.63 28.25
C GLN A 3 8.04 5.30 28.58
N MET A 4 9.38 5.30 28.61
CA MET A 4 10.19 4.13 29.01
C MET A 4 10.15 3.88 30.52
N LEU A 5 9.92 4.93 31.32
CA LEU A 5 9.83 4.88 32.77
C LEU A 5 8.39 4.77 33.26
N HIS A 6 7.41 4.64 32.35
CA HIS A 6 5.98 4.60 32.65
C HIS A 6 5.49 5.73 33.58
N VAL A 7 6.07 6.93 33.45
CA VAL A 7 5.70 8.11 34.26
C VAL A 7 5.39 9.31 33.38
N SER A 8 4.66 10.28 33.94
CA SER A 8 4.39 11.53 33.23
C SER A 8 5.67 12.34 32.98
N THR A 9 5.66 13.13 31.91
CA THR A 9 6.76 14.05 31.57
C THR A 9 7.05 15.05 32.69
N SER A 10 6.02 15.44 33.45
CA SER A 10 6.13 16.30 34.63
C SER A 10 6.94 15.65 35.76
N VAL A 11 6.77 14.35 36.01
CA VAL A 11 7.54 13.60 37.01
C VAL A 11 9.01 13.55 36.64
N VAL A 12 9.33 13.29 35.36
CA VAL A 12 10.72 13.29 34.87
C VAL A 12 11.36 14.67 35.03
N LYS A 13 10.67 15.74 34.61
CA LYS A 13 11.17 17.12 34.76
C LYS A 13 11.37 17.53 36.22
N ARG A 14 10.51 17.07 37.13
CA ARG A 14 10.65 17.32 38.58
C ARG A 14 11.85 16.58 39.14
N ARG A 15 12.03 15.30 38.81
CA ARG A 15 13.17 14.49 39.27
C ARG A 15 14.51 15.04 38.76
N LEU A 16 14.59 15.45 37.50
CA LEU A 16 15.79 16.08 36.94
C LEU A 16 16.19 17.34 37.72
N ARG A 17 15.22 18.17 38.11
CA ARG A 17 15.46 19.37 38.95
C ARG A 17 15.93 19.00 40.36
N LEU A 18 15.29 18.03 41.02
CA LEU A 18 15.67 17.58 42.36
C LEU A 18 17.07 16.97 42.40
N CYS A 19 17.48 16.28 41.33
CA CYS A 19 18.82 15.70 41.21
C CYS A 19 19.87 16.69 40.70
N GLY A 20 19.53 17.98 40.54
CA GLY A 20 20.47 18.99 40.02
C GLY A 20 20.89 18.80 38.56
N ILE A 21 20.19 17.94 37.80
CA ILE A 21 20.54 17.63 36.41
C ILE A 21 20.02 18.72 35.50
N ASN A 22 20.90 19.66 35.15
CA ASN A 22 20.60 20.70 34.19
C ASN A 22 20.77 20.18 32.75
N LEU A 23 19.65 19.89 32.08
CA LEU A 23 19.66 19.42 30.69
C LEU A 23 20.26 20.43 29.70
N ARG A 24 20.27 21.74 30.02
CA ARG A 24 20.90 22.76 29.19
C ARG A 24 22.42 22.76 29.32
N ALA A 25 22.96 22.39 30.48
CA ALA A 25 24.39 22.21 30.72
C ALA A 25 24.98 21.01 29.96
N ARG A 26 24.14 20.17 29.35
CA ARG A 26 24.57 19.05 28.50
C ARG A 26 24.80 19.43 27.05
N PHE A 27 24.52 20.66 26.64
CA PHE A 27 24.86 21.13 25.30
C PHE A 27 26.28 21.66 25.27
N SER A 28 26.99 21.42 24.18
CA SER A 28 28.35 21.94 23.99
C SER A 28 28.36 23.47 23.97
N THR A 29 29.42 24.05 24.48
CA THR A 29 29.70 25.51 24.44
C THR A 29 30.39 25.95 23.15
N LEU A 30 30.31 25.14 22.08
CA LEU A 30 30.88 25.49 20.78
C LEU A 30 30.36 26.85 20.33
N SER A 31 31.26 27.72 19.89
CA SER A 31 30.92 28.91 19.11
C SER A 31 30.29 28.53 17.78
N ASP A 32 29.64 29.48 17.10
CA ASP A 32 29.07 29.21 15.78
C ASP A 32 30.19 28.98 14.75
N GLU A 33 31.35 29.65 14.88
CA GLU A 33 32.51 29.46 13.99
C GLU A 33 33.17 28.08 14.16
N GLU A 34 33.22 27.54 15.38
CA GLU A 34 33.70 26.18 15.62
C GLU A 34 32.71 25.11 15.13
N LEU A 35 31.41 25.39 15.28
CA LEU A 35 30.36 24.52 14.77
C LEU A 35 30.40 24.46 13.25
N ASP A 36 30.50 25.61 12.58
CA ASP A 36 30.52 25.72 11.13
C ASP A 36 31.72 24.99 10.52
N ARG A 37 32.92 25.10 11.11
CA ARG A 37 34.10 24.33 10.68
C ARG A 37 33.87 22.82 10.73
N ARG A 38 33.32 22.32 11.84
CA ARG A 38 33.03 20.88 11.98
C ARG A 38 31.95 20.40 11.01
N VAL A 39 30.90 21.20 10.81
CA VAL A 39 29.84 20.89 9.85
C VAL A 39 30.38 20.91 8.42
N GLN A 40 31.25 21.86 8.07
CA GLN A 40 31.94 21.92 6.78
C GLN A 40 32.76 20.64 6.55
N ASP A 41 33.53 20.18 7.53
CA ASP A 41 34.32 18.95 7.42
C ASP A 41 33.45 17.73 7.08
N PHE A 42 32.27 17.60 7.70
CA PHE A 42 31.34 16.50 7.41
C PHE A 42 30.73 16.61 6.01
N VAL A 43 30.31 17.81 5.60
CA VAL A 43 29.54 18.02 4.38
C VAL A 43 30.43 18.06 3.13
N THR A 44 31.71 18.42 3.26
CA THR A 44 32.68 18.49 2.15
C THR A 44 32.87 17.12 1.47
N GLY A 45 32.67 16.00 2.19
CA GLY A 45 32.71 14.64 1.64
C GLY A 45 31.36 14.05 1.23
N ASN A 46 30.23 14.66 1.64
CA ASN A 46 28.89 14.15 1.33
C ASN A 46 27.82 15.24 1.50
N ARG A 47 27.49 15.93 0.39
CA ARG A 47 26.46 16.98 0.35
C ARG A 47 25.02 16.45 0.54
N ASN A 48 24.81 15.14 0.68
CA ASN A 48 23.49 14.58 0.98
C ASN A 48 23.21 14.45 2.48
N LEU A 49 24.18 14.78 3.36
CA LEU A 49 23.99 14.70 4.81
C LEU A 49 22.98 15.75 5.30
N GLY A 50 21.79 15.28 5.70
CA GLY A 50 20.76 16.11 6.29
C GLY A 50 21.01 16.44 7.77
N GLN A 51 20.29 17.45 8.27
CA GLN A 51 20.37 17.96 9.65
C GLN A 51 20.44 16.87 10.74
N ARG A 52 19.66 15.80 10.62
CA ARG A 52 19.63 14.71 11.62
C ARG A 52 20.92 13.90 11.64
N MET A 53 21.53 13.67 10.47
CA MET A 53 22.77 12.92 10.38
C MET A 53 23.94 13.75 10.89
N VAL A 54 24.01 15.02 10.50
CA VAL A 54 25.02 15.96 11.02
C VAL A 54 24.91 16.12 12.54
N GLN A 55 23.70 16.19 13.08
CA GLN A 55 23.48 16.21 14.53
C GLN A 55 23.96 14.91 15.21
N ALA A 56 23.82 13.76 14.56
CA ALA A 56 24.32 12.49 15.07
C ALA A 56 25.85 12.41 15.02
N MET A 57 26.47 12.89 13.93
CA MET A 57 27.93 12.93 13.78
C MET A 57 28.57 13.85 14.83
N LEU A 58 28.01 15.05 15.04
CA LEU A 58 28.43 15.93 16.14
C LEU A 58 28.31 15.23 17.50
N LEU A 59 27.25 14.47 17.73
CA LEU A 59 27.07 13.72 18.98
C LEU A 59 28.10 12.60 19.13
N THR A 60 28.45 11.89 18.06
CA THR A 60 29.52 10.88 18.03
C THR A 60 30.87 11.50 18.36
N ASP A 61 31.12 12.72 17.87
CA ASP A 61 32.32 13.52 18.18
C ASP A 61 32.29 14.14 19.59
N GLY A 62 31.34 13.73 20.44
CA GLY A 62 31.22 14.21 21.82
C GLY A 62 30.52 15.56 21.96
N HIS A 63 29.99 16.12 20.87
CA HIS A 63 29.33 17.42 20.86
C HIS A 63 27.81 17.31 20.75
N ARG A 64 27.14 17.57 21.86
CA ARG A 64 25.68 17.66 21.88
C ARG A 64 25.25 19.09 21.54
N VAL A 65 24.73 19.31 20.33
CA VAL A 65 24.34 20.64 19.85
C VAL A 65 22.82 20.74 19.66
N GLN A 66 22.24 21.92 19.91
CA GLN A 66 20.83 22.18 19.67
C GLN A 66 20.50 22.01 18.20
N ARG A 67 19.35 21.37 17.92
CA ARG A 67 18.89 21.11 16.55
C ARG A 67 18.84 22.37 15.68
N GLN A 68 18.39 23.49 16.25
CA GLN A 68 18.32 24.77 15.54
C GLN A 68 19.70 25.26 15.12
N ARG A 69 20.68 25.28 16.04
CA ARG A 69 22.06 25.68 15.73
C ARG A 69 22.71 24.84 14.63
N VAL A 70 22.42 23.53 14.59
CA VAL A 70 22.88 22.65 13.51
C VAL A 70 22.22 23.01 12.16
N ALA A 71 20.93 23.39 12.17
CA ALA A 71 20.27 23.88 10.95
C ALA A 71 20.86 25.21 10.48
N ASP A 72 21.04 26.16 11.38
CA ASP A 72 21.59 27.48 11.06
C ASP A 72 23.03 27.35 10.52
N SER A 73 23.85 26.49 11.14
CA SER A 73 25.19 26.15 10.68
C SER A 73 25.19 25.53 9.28
N LEU A 74 24.31 24.57 9.01
CA LEU A 74 24.18 23.96 7.68
C LEU A 74 23.81 24.97 6.59
N ILE A 75 22.98 25.97 6.90
CA ILE A 75 22.64 27.05 5.97
C ILE A 75 23.87 27.92 5.69
N ARG A 76 24.63 28.30 6.73
CA ARG A 76 25.84 29.13 6.57
C ARG A 76 26.96 28.42 5.80
N VAL A 77 27.08 27.11 5.98
CA VAL A 77 28.16 26.27 5.43
C VAL A 77 27.84 25.75 4.02
N ASP A 78 26.58 25.39 3.75
CA ASP A 78 26.16 24.74 2.52
C ASP A 78 24.76 25.20 2.10
N GLU A 79 24.60 26.50 1.88
CA GLU A 79 23.33 27.11 1.45
C GLU A 79 22.77 26.41 0.20
N ALA A 80 23.63 26.15 -0.80
CA ALA A 80 23.25 25.47 -2.04
C ALA A 80 22.77 24.03 -1.81
N GLY A 81 23.47 23.24 -0.97
CA GLY A 81 23.02 21.89 -0.64
C GLY A 81 21.78 21.87 0.25
N VAL A 82 21.58 22.86 1.14
CA VAL A 82 20.32 23.02 1.86
C VAL A 82 19.18 23.34 0.89
N ALA A 83 19.37 24.28 -0.03
CA ALA A 83 18.39 24.65 -1.04
C ALA A 83 18.05 23.46 -1.95
N MET A 84 19.05 22.70 -2.41
CA MET A 84 18.83 21.47 -3.17
C MET A 84 18.05 20.43 -2.37
N ARG A 85 18.36 20.22 -1.08
CA ARG A 85 17.60 19.30 -0.21
C ARG A 85 16.17 19.77 0.06
N TRP A 86 15.92 21.08 0.09
CA TRP A 86 14.57 21.65 0.19
C TRP A 86 13.79 21.55 -1.12
N ALA A 87 14.45 21.78 -2.26
CA ALA A 87 13.86 21.59 -3.59
C ALA A 87 13.47 20.12 -3.84
N HIS A 88 14.29 19.18 -3.36
CA HIS A 88 14.01 17.74 -3.42
C HIS A 88 13.24 17.22 -2.18
N ALA A 89 12.89 18.08 -1.23
CA ALA A 89 12.08 17.66 -0.09
C ALA A 89 10.71 17.26 -0.62
N ILE A 90 10.35 15.98 -0.48
CA ILE A 90 9.06 15.45 -0.90
C ILE A 90 7.96 16.32 -0.26
N GLN A 91 7.31 17.14 -1.10
CA GLN A 91 6.15 17.90 -0.66
C GLN A 91 5.06 16.91 -0.30
N ARG A 92 4.76 16.79 1.00
CA ARG A 92 3.64 16.00 1.48
C ARG A 92 2.35 16.73 1.12
N ARG A 93 1.78 16.41 -0.04
CA ARG A 93 0.46 16.89 -0.41
C ARG A 93 -0.60 16.22 0.47
N THR A 94 -1.52 17.00 0.99
CA THR A 94 -2.69 16.47 1.70
C THR A 94 -3.63 15.89 0.67
N TYR A 95 -3.77 14.56 0.65
CA TYR A 95 -4.77 13.89 -0.17
C TYR A 95 -6.18 14.27 0.33
N LYS A 96 -7.04 14.78 -0.57
CA LYS A 96 -8.43 15.15 -0.26
C LYS A 96 -9.35 14.69 -1.40
N VAL A 97 -10.49 14.12 -1.03
CA VAL A 97 -11.64 13.82 -1.90
C VAL A 97 -12.93 14.18 -1.16
N SER A 98 -14.04 14.35 -1.88
CA SER A 98 -15.29 14.90 -1.35
C SER A 98 -15.96 14.04 -0.28
N GLY A 99 -15.83 12.72 -0.36
CA GLY A 99 -16.43 11.80 0.61
C GLY A 99 -16.13 10.34 0.27
N PRO A 100 -16.67 9.39 1.04
CA PRO A 100 -16.66 7.98 0.67
C PRO A 100 -17.25 7.78 -0.73
N ASN A 101 -16.77 6.78 -1.47
CA ASN A 101 -17.20 6.49 -2.84
C ASN A 101 -17.00 7.63 -3.84
N ALA A 102 -16.35 8.74 -3.48
CA ALA A 102 -16.02 9.78 -4.45
C ALA A 102 -14.99 9.30 -5.47
N LEU A 103 -13.97 8.58 -4.99
CA LEU A 103 -12.89 8.03 -5.80
C LEU A 103 -12.34 6.75 -5.19
N TRP A 104 -12.46 5.64 -5.90
CA TRP A 104 -11.72 4.42 -5.59
C TRP A 104 -10.41 4.38 -6.36
N HIS A 105 -9.38 3.90 -5.69
CA HIS A 105 -8.05 3.67 -6.23
C HIS A 105 -7.92 2.17 -6.44
N ILE A 106 -7.69 1.73 -7.68
CA ILE A 106 -7.57 0.31 -8.04
C ILE A 106 -6.23 0.04 -8.69
N ASP A 107 -5.69 -1.17 -8.50
CA ASP A 107 -4.36 -1.54 -8.99
C ASP A 107 -4.12 -3.06 -8.91
N GLY A 108 -3.21 -3.56 -9.76
CA GLY A 108 -2.67 -4.92 -9.74
C GLY A 108 -1.29 -4.97 -9.09
N ASN A 109 -1.14 -5.72 -8.00
CA ASN A 109 0.15 -5.90 -7.33
C ASN A 109 0.92 -7.10 -7.91
N HIS A 110 2.08 -6.82 -8.52
CA HIS A 110 2.92 -7.81 -9.20
C HIS A 110 4.07 -8.37 -8.34
N LYS A 111 4.06 -8.23 -7.01
CA LYS A 111 5.17 -8.71 -6.15
C LYS A 111 5.35 -10.24 -6.15
N LEU A 112 4.34 -10.99 -6.56
CA LEU A 112 4.38 -12.45 -6.68
C LEU A 112 4.35 -12.92 -8.15
N ILE A 113 4.57 -12.02 -9.13
CA ILE A 113 4.42 -12.32 -10.56
C ILE A 113 5.38 -13.41 -11.05
N ARG A 114 6.58 -13.53 -10.43
CA ARG A 114 7.55 -14.61 -10.69
C ARG A 114 6.94 -16.00 -10.55
N TRP A 115 5.94 -16.15 -9.68
CA TRP A 115 5.24 -17.41 -9.43
C TRP A 115 3.86 -17.45 -10.09
N GLY A 116 3.57 -16.55 -11.02
CA GLY A 116 2.29 -16.46 -11.73
C GLY A 116 1.12 -16.02 -10.86
N LEU A 117 1.37 -15.29 -9.77
CA LEU A 117 0.36 -14.82 -8.84
C LEU A 117 0.29 -13.29 -8.84
N VAL A 118 -0.92 -12.77 -9.00
CA VAL A 118 -1.22 -11.33 -9.04
C VAL A 118 -2.30 -11.02 -8.00
N ILE A 119 -2.16 -9.90 -7.29
CA ILE A 119 -3.15 -9.46 -6.29
C ILE A 119 -3.86 -8.21 -6.80
N HIS A 120 -5.16 -8.33 -7.01
CA HIS A 120 -6.04 -7.23 -7.41
C HIS A 120 -6.59 -6.52 -6.18
N GLY A 121 -6.52 -5.19 -6.12
CA GLY A 121 -6.98 -4.43 -4.97
C GLY A 121 -7.77 -3.18 -5.31
N GLY A 122 -8.64 -2.79 -4.38
CA GLY A 122 -9.38 -1.54 -4.42
C GLY A 122 -9.43 -0.88 -3.05
N ILE A 123 -9.21 0.43 -3.00
CA ILE A 123 -9.28 1.22 -1.76
C ILE A 123 -10.06 2.52 -1.98
N ASP A 124 -10.97 2.82 -1.06
CA ASP A 124 -11.68 4.09 -1.04
C ASP A 124 -10.74 5.23 -0.63
N GLY A 125 -10.65 6.27 -1.45
CA GLY A 125 -9.68 7.35 -1.27
C GLY A 125 -9.92 8.20 -0.01
N TYR A 126 -11.18 8.32 0.42
CA TYR A 126 -11.59 9.11 1.58
C TYR A 126 -11.27 8.38 2.88
N SER A 127 -11.92 7.23 3.08
CA SER A 127 -11.92 6.45 4.32
C SER A 127 -10.69 5.55 4.46
N ARG A 128 -9.98 5.26 3.36
CA ARG A 128 -8.92 4.25 3.28
C ARG A 128 -9.44 2.83 3.49
N LEU A 129 -10.74 2.61 3.32
CA LEU A 129 -11.36 1.30 3.40
C LEU A 129 -10.95 0.47 2.19
N ILE A 130 -10.44 -0.74 2.41
CA ILE A 130 -10.17 -1.71 1.36
C ILE A 130 -11.51 -2.32 0.94
N THR A 131 -11.89 -2.09 -0.31
CA THR A 131 -13.18 -2.51 -0.87
C THR A 131 -13.12 -3.95 -1.35
N PHE A 132 -12.03 -4.32 -2.03
CA PHE A 132 -11.70 -5.69 -2.41
C PHE A 132 -10.18 -5.92 -2.38
N LEU A 133 -9.79 -7.18 -2.19
CA LEU A 133 -8.40 -7.62 -2.16
C LEU A 133 -8.36 -9.12 -2.48
N THR A 134 -7.99 -9.46 -3.71
CA THR A 134 -8.15 -10.80 -4.28
C THR A 134 -6.86 -11.26 -4.93
N VAL A 135 -6.39 -12.48 -4.63
CA VAL A 135 -5.28 -13.11 -5.36
C VAL A 135 -5.81 -13.93 -6.54
N ALA A 136 -5.10 -13.88 -7.67
CA ALA A 136 -5.41 -14.63 -8.87
C ALA A 136 -4.14 -15.22 -9.50
N SER A 137 -4.31 -16.27 -10.30
CA SER A 137 -3.28 -16.89 -11.14
C SER A 137 -3.12 -16.21 -12.51
N ASN A 138 -3.73 -15.04 -12.71
CA ASN A 138 -3.71 -14.29 -13.96
C ASN A 138 -3.92 -12.78 -13.70
N ASN A 139 -3.57 -11.96 -14.69
CA ASN A 139 -3.84 -10.51 -14.69
C ASN A 139 -4.91 -10.11 -15.71
N LYS A 140 -5.89 -10.98 -15.99
CA LYS A 140 -6.96 -10.68 -16.96
C LYS A 140 -7.88 -9.60 -16.42
N SER A 141 -8.37 -8.76 -17.34
CA SER A 141 -9.33 -7.72 -16.97
C SER A 141 -10.66 -8.26 -16.41
N ALA A 142 -11.08 -9.44 -16.84
CA ALA A 142 -12.27 -10.10 -16.30
C ALA A 142 -12.14 -10.38 -14.79
N THR A 143 -10.96 -10.80 -14.31
CA THR A 143 -10.72 -11.10 -12.89
C THR A 143 -10.66 -9.82 -12.05
N MET A 144 -10.07 -8.76 -12.59
CA MET A 144 -10.11 -7.44 -11.96
C MET A 144 -11.55 -6.91 -11.85
N MET A 145 -12.33 -7.07 -12.92
CA MET A 145 -13.74 -6.68 -12.98
C MET A 145 -14.60 -7.47 -11.97
N GLU A 146 -14.41 -8.79 -11.85
CA GLU A 146 -15.11 -9.61 -10.85
C GLU A 146 -14.81 -9.13 -9.42
N SER A 147 -13.54 -8.86 -9.12
CA SER A 147 -13.12 -8.33 -7.82
C SER A 147 -13.75 -6.96 -7.54
N PHE A 148 -13.77 -6.09 -8.55
CA PHE A 148 -14.42 -4.78 -8.48
C PHE A 148 -15.92 -4.89 -8.19
N LEU A 149 -16.64 -5.75 -8.91
CA LEU A 149 -18.08 -6.00 -8.71
C LEU A 149 -18.39 -6.56 -7.31
N GLY A 150 -17.55 -7.46 -6.80
CA GLY A 150 -17.67 -7.95 -5.42
C GLY A 150 -17.53 -6.82 -4.39
N GLY A 151 -16.64 -5.87 -4.65
CA GLY A 151 -16.51 -4.65 -3.85
C GLY A 151 -17.74 -3.74 -3.94
N THR A 152 -18.24 -3.47 -5.15
CA THR A 152 -19.38 -2.56 -5.35
C THR A 152 -20.69 -3.14 -4.81
N THR A 153 -20.85 -4.46 -4.80
CA THR A 153 -22.00 -5.11 -4.15
C THR A 153 -22.06 -4.82 -2.65
N LYS A 154 -20.90 -4.67 -2.00
CA LYS A 154 -20.82 -4.43 -0.56
C LYS A 154 -20.82 -2.94 -0.18
N TYR A 155 -20.22 -2.10 -1.03
CA TYR A 155 -19.95 -0.71 -0.69
C TYR A 155 -20.58 0.30 -1.65
N GLY A 156 -21.33 -0.14 -2.66
CA GLY A 156 -21.89 0.70 -3.71
C GLY A 156 -20.89 0.99 -4.84
N VAL A 157 -21.39 1.44 -5.98
CA VAL A 157 -20.55 1.84 -7.12
C VAL A 157 -19.99 3.25 -6.85
N PRO A 158 -18.67 3.47 -6.90
CA PRO A 158 -18.11 4.81 -6.70
C PRO A 158 -18.54 5.80 -7.79
N SER A 159 -18.38 7.09 -7.54
CA SER A 159 -18.61 8.14 -8.54
C SER A 159 -17.51 8.13 -9.62
N ARG A 160 -16.27 7.84 -9.21
CA ARG A 160 -15.09 7.76 -10.07
C ARG A 160 -14.15 6.64 -9.62
N VAL A 161 -13.39 6.08 -10.56
CA VAL A 161 -12.31 5.12 -10.29
C VAL A 161 -11.02 5.68 -10.89
N ARG A 162 -9.89 5.50 -10.17
CA ARG A 162 -8.55 5.78 -10.68
C ARG A 162 -7.75 4.49 -10.74
N SER A 163 -7.08 4.28 -11.86
CA SER A 163 -6.08 3.22 -12.07
C SER A 163 -4.85 3.80 -12.75
N ASP A 164 -3.81 2.98 -12.84
CA ASP A 164 -2.74 3.21 -13.81
C ASP A 164 -3.16 2.79 -15.23
N HIS A 165 -2.22 2.92 -16.17
CA HIS A 165 -2.40 2.48 -17.56
C HIS A 165 -2.17 0.97 -17.69
N GLY A 166 -3.00 0.18 -17.00
CA GLY A 166 -2.98 -1.28 -17.01
C GLY A 166 -4.07 -1.88 -17.91
N LEU A 167 -3.76 -2.85 -18.78
CA LEU A 167 -4.77 -3.57 -19.58
C LEU A 167 -5.78 -4.32 -18.69
N GLU A 168 -5.38 -4.74 -17.50
CA GLU A 168 -6.25 -5.38 -16.52
C GLU A 168 -7.39 -4.48 -16.05
N ASN A 169 -7.25 -3.16 -16.12
CA ASN A 169 -8.26 -2.22 -15.63
C ASN A 169 -9.31 -1.83 -16.69
N THR A 170 -9.15 -2.28 -17.94
CA THR A 170 -9.99 -1.89 -19.09
C THR A 170 -11.48 -2.23 -18.92
N GLY A 171 -11.80 -3.40 -18.38
CA GLY A 171 -13.17 -3.84 -18.08
C GLY A 171 -13.86 -2.96 -17.03
N VAL A 172 -13.13 -2.56 -15.98
CA VAL A 172 -13.64 -1.61 -14.97
C VAL A 172 -13.86 -0.25 -15.61
N GLY A 173 -12.94 0.20 -16.48
CA GLY A 173 -13.09 1.43 -17.24
C GLY A 173 -14.35 1.45 -18.10
N ALA A 174 -14.58 0.39 -18.89
CA ALA A 174 -15.78 0.26 -19.72
C ALA A 174 -17.06 0.26 -18.88
N PHE A 175 -17.08 -0.48 -17.75
CA PHE A 175 -18.21 -0.48 -16.83
C PHE A 175 -18.49 0.91 -16.25
N MET A 176 -17.46 1.61 -15.75
CA MET A 176 -17.62 2.93 -15.15
C MET A 176 -18.08 3.97 -16.16
N LEU A 177 -17.59 3.93 -17.39
CA LEU A 177 -18.05 4.81 -18.47
C LEU A 177 -19.51 4.52 -18.86
N GLY A 178 -19.92 3.25 -18.87
CA GLY A 178 -21.32 2.86 -19.14
C GLY A 178 -22.27 3.21 -18.00
N TYR A 179 -21.86 3.00 -16.75
CA TYR A 179 -22.71 3.19 -15.57
C TYR A 179 -22.78 4.65 -15.09
N ARG A 180 -21.66 5.39 -15.14
CA ARG A 180 -21.58 6.79 -14.69
C ARG A 180 -21.59 7.80 -15.83
N GLY A 181 -21.42 7.37 -17.08
CA GLY A 181 -21.34 8.24 -18.25
C GLY A 181 -19.90 8.62 -18.61
N ALA A 182 -19.69 8.88 -19.90
CA ALA A 182 -18.41 9.32 -20.47
C ALA A 182 -18.20 10.84 -20.30
N GLY A 183 -16.95 11.30 -20.39
CA GLY A 183 -16.61 12.74 -20.42
C GLY A 183 -16.53 13.46 -19.06
N ARG A 184 -17.05 12.87 -17.98
CA ARG A 184 -17.04 13.47 -16.61
C ARG A 184 -15.92 12.97 -15.68
N GLY A 185 -14.98 12.20 -16.22
CA GLY A 185 -13.90 11.57 -15.45
C GLY A 185 -14.35 10.38 -14.60
N SER A 186 -15.35 9.60 -15.06
CA SER A 186 -15.83 8.39 -14.39
C SER A 186 -14.74 7.32 -14.18
N PHE A 187 -13.78 7.28 -15.10
CA PHE A 187 -12.57 6.48 -15.00
C PHE A 187 -11.37 7.38 -15.31
N ILE A 188 -10.38 7.40 -14.42
CA ILE A 188 -9.19 8.25 -14.51
C ILE A 188 -7.98 7.34 -14.63
N THR A 189 -7.32 7.38 -15.78
CA THR A 189 -6.01 6.76 -15.98
C THR A 189 -4.92 7.80 -15.76
N GLY A 190 -3.83 7.39 -15.12
CA GLY A 190 -2.67 8.26 -14.92
C GLY A 190 -1.46 7.47 -14.45
N ARG A 191 -0.34 8.14 -14.18
CA ARG A 191 0.86 7.45 -13.67
C ARG A 191 0.59 6.84 -12.28
N SER A 192 1.18 5.69 -11.98
CA SER A 192 1.07 5.00 -10.67
C SER A 192 1.37 5.89 -9.47
N VAL A 193 2.23 6.91 -9.62
CA VAL A 193 2.54 7.92 -8.60
C VAL A 193 1.32 8.74 -8.14
N HIS A 194 0.23 8.77 -8.92
CA HIS A 194 -1.04 9.41 -8.58
C HIS A 194 -2.01 8.45 -7.87
N ASN A 195 -1.73 7.14 -7.86
CA ASN A 195 -2.47 6.08 -7.18
C ASN A 195 -1.98 5.87 -5.73
N GLN A 196 -1.72 6.98 -5.02
CA GLN A 196 -0.94 6.99 -3.77
C GLN A 196 -1.59 6.19 -2.63
N ARG A 197 -2.92 6.06 -2.64
CA ARG A 197 -3.67 5.38 -1.57
C ARG A 197 -3.41 3.88 -1.62
N ILE A 198 -3.52 3.28 -2.79
CA ILE A 198 -3.31 1.85 -2.94
C ILE A 198 -1.82 1.49 -2.85
N GLU A 199 -0.94 2.33 -3.38
CA GLU A 199 0.53 2.16 -3.23
C GLU A 199 0.99 2.20 -1.77
N ARG A 200 0.38 3.06 -0.94
CA ARG A 200 0.66 3.06 0.50
C ARG A 200 0.18 1.78 1.17
N MET A 201 -1.01 1.30 0.80
CA MET A 201 -1.62 0.07 1.30
C MET A 201 -0.78 -1.16 0.92
N TRP A 202 -0.28 -1.24 -0.32
CA TRP A 202 0.59 -2.33 -0.78
C TRP A 202 1.82 -2.53 0.09
N ARG A 203 2.45 -1.43 0.53
CA ARG A 203 3.59 -1.52 1.45
C ARG A 203 3.24 -2.14 2.79
N ASP A 204 2.05 -1.88 3.32
CA ASP A 204 1.61 -2.46 4.59
C ASP A 204 1.14 -3.90 4.41
N MET A 205 0.45 -4.23 3.32
CA MET A 205 0.08 -5.60 2.96
C MET A 205 1.32 -6.50 2.85
N TYR A 206 2.33 -6.05 2.11
CA TYR A 206 3.56 -6.81 1.93
C TYR A 206 4.21 -7.16 3.26
N ARG A 207 4.40 -6.15 4.12
CA ARG A 207 5.00 -6.31 5.45
C ARG A 207 4.15 -7.17 6.38
N SER A 208 2.84 -7.21 6.19
CA SER A 208 1.93 -7.90 7.10
C SER A 208 1.71 -9.36 6.73
N CYS A 209 1.63 -9.70 5.44
CA CYS A 209 1.30 -11.06 5.03
C CYS A 209 2.02 -11.59 3.78
N THR A 210 2.19 -10.80 2.71
CA THR A 210 2.66 -11.40 1.43
C THR A 210 4.17 -11.65 1.34
N HIS A 211 4.99 -10.96 2.16
CA HIS A 211 6.44 -11.24 2.20
C HIS A 211 6.76 -12.68 2.63
N VAL A 212 5.97 -13.27 3.53
CA VAL A 212 6.15 -14.64 4.02
C VAL A 212 6.10 -15.64 2.86
N PHE A 213 5.14 -15.50 1.96
CA PHE A 213 5.03 -16.36 0.77
C PHE A 213 6.16 -16.09 -0.22
N ALA A 214 6.53 -14.82 -0.44
CA ALA A 214 7.64 -14.49 -1.33
C ALA A 214 8.99 -15.04 -0.83
N GLU A 215 9.21 -15.08 0.49
CA GLU A 215 10.40 -15.70 1.10
C GLU A 215 10.35 -17.22 1.01
N LEU A 216 9.18 -17.81 1.31
CA LEU A 216 8.97 -19.24 1.21
C LEU A 216 9.21 -19.77 -0.21
N PHE A 217 8.66 -19.11 -1.22
CA PHE A 217 8.81 -19.57 -2.61
C PHE A 217 10.24 -19.43 -3.10
N ARG A 218 10.95 -18.35 -2.71
CA ARG A 218 12.40 -18.22 -2.96
C ARG A 218 13.19 -19.36 -2.31
N HIS A 219 12.85 -19.72 -1.07
CA HIS A 219 13.50 -20.83 -0.39
C HIS A 219 13.24 -22.16 -1.12
N LEU A 220 12.01 -22.43 -1.55
CA LEU A 220 11.68 -23.63 -2.33
C LEU A 220 12.41 -23.68 -3.68
N GLU A 221 12.63 -22.54 -4.33
CA GLU A 221 13.48 -22.45 -5.52
C GLU A 221 14.95 -22.79 -5.21
N GLU A 222 15.50 -22.19 -4.16
CA GLU A 222 16.90 -22.39 -3.75
C GLU A 222 17.19 -23.85 -3.37
N THR A 223 16.23 -24.54 -2.76
CA THR A 223 16.36 -25.97 -2.41
C THR A 223 16.02 -26.91 -3.55
N GLY A 224 15.60 -26.41 -4.72
CA GLY A 224 15.23 -27.22 -5.88
C GLY A 224 13.87 -27.91 -5.79
N ASN A 225 13.01 -27.51 -4.84
CA ASN A 225 11.65 -28.07 -4.68
C ASN A 225 10.62 -27.38 -5.59
N LEU A 226 10.89 -26.13 -6.01
CA LEU A 226 10.03 -25.35 -6.89
C LEU A 226 10.79 -24.90 -8.13
N HIS A 227 10.25 -25.20 -9.31
CA HIS A 227 10.73 -24.68 -10.58
C HIS A 227 9.66 -23.77 -11.19
N PRO A 228 9.77 -22.43 -11.09
CA PRO A 228 8.76 -21.50 -11.59
C PRO A 228 8.56 -21.55 -13.10
N SER A 229 9.51 -22.08 -13.87
CA SER A 229 9.38 -22.33 -15.31
C SER A 229 8.61 -23.62 -15.64
N ASN A 230 8.43 -24.53 -14.68
CA ASN A 230 7.71 -25.77 -14.85
C ASN A 230 6.21 -25.55 -14.59
N ALA A 231 5.37 -25.75 -15.62
CA ALA A 231 3.93 -25.57 -15.55
C ALA A 231 3.25 -26.47 -14.50
N ILE A 232 3.74 -27.70 -14.29
CA ILE A 232 3.22 -28.62 -13.26
C ILE A 232 3.49 -28.04 -11.86
N HIS A 233 4.72 -27.58 -11.61
CA HIS A 233 5.05 -26.99 -10.32
C HIS A 233 4.25 -25.70 -10.09
N ARG A 234 4.09 -24.84 -11.11
CA ARG A 234 3.25 -23.64 -11.01
C ARG A 234 1.80 -23.98 -10.69
N TRP A 235 1.22 -24.95 -11.37
CA TRP A 235 -0.15 -25.39 -11.10
C TRP A 235 -0.30 -25.95 -9.68
N CYS A 236 0.61 -26.83 -9.23
CA CYS A 236 0.61 -27.36 -7.86
C CYS A 236 0.77 -26.25 -6.81
N LEU A 237 1.64 -25.28 -7.10
CA LEU A 237 1.82 -24.10 -6.25
C LEU A 237 0.52 -23.30 -6.15
N HIS A 238 -0.15 -23.04 -7.28
CA HIS A 238 -1.41 -22.31 -7.31
C HIS A 238 -2.51 -23.05 -6.55
N PHE A 239 -2.62 -24.37 -6.73
CA PHE A 239 -3.59 -25.22 -6.01
C PHE A 239 -3.47 -25.07 -4.49
N VAL A 240 -2.25 -25.12 -3.96
CA VAL A 240 -2.00 -25.05 -2.51
C VAL A 240 -2.04 -23.61 -1.99
N TYR A 241 -1.44 -22.66 -2.70
CA TYR A 241 -1.16 -21.33 -2.16
C TYR A 241 -2.18 -20.26 -2.53
N LEU A 242 -3.00 -20.39 -3.59
CA LEU A 242 -4.09 -19.44 -3.83
C LEU A 242 -5.04 -19.35 -2.63
N PRO A 243 -5.58 -20.46 -2.07
CA PRO A 243 -6.47 -20.39 -0.92
C PRO A 243 -5.78 -19.83 0.34
N ARG A 244 -4.50 -20.16 0.54
CA ARG A 244 -3.72 -19.70 1.70
C ARG A 244 -3.44 -18.20 1.66
N ILE A 245 -3.01 -17.71 0.49
CA ILE A 245 -2.76 -16.29 0.27
C ILE A 245 -4.08 -15.53 0.41
N GLN A 246 -5.16 -16.02 -0.19
CA GLN A 246 -6.48 -15.39 -0.06
C GLN A 246 -6.91 -15.28 1.41
N ARG A 247 -6.79 -16.35 2.20
CA ARG A 247 -7.08 -16.32 3.65
C ARG A 247 -6.25 -15.27 4.41
N ALA A 248 -4.97 -15.13 4.06
CA ALA A 248 -4.09 -14.14 4.66
C ALA A 248 -4.48 -12.70 4.24
N LEU A 249 -4.85 -12.50 2.98
CA LEU A 249 -5.35 -11.22 2.46
C LEU A 249 -6.68 -10.83 3.10
N ASP A 250 -7.60 -11.77 3.29
CA ASP A 250 -8.88 -11.54 3.97
C ASP A 250 -8.66 -11.11 5.42
N THR A 251 -7.80 -11.82 6.15
CA THR A 251 -7.42 -11.45 7.52
C THR A 251 -6.79 -10.05 7.57
N PHE A 252 -5.90 -9.73 6.63
CA PHE A 252 -5.28 -8.41 6.53
C PHE A 252 -6.31 -7.32 6.23
N ARG A 253 -7.19 -7.52 5.24
CA ARG A 253 -8.27 -6.59 4.87
C ARG A 253 -9.18 -6.30 6.07
N GLU A 254 -9.55 -7.34 6.80
CA GLU A 254 -10.39 -7.24 7.98
C GLU A 254 -9.73 -6.47 9.13
N ALA A 255 -8.46 -6.74 9.39
CA ALA A 255 -7.68 -6.01 10.39
C ALA A 255 -7.47 -4.54 9.96
N TRP A 256 -7.16 -4.31 8.68
CA TRP A 256 -7.01 -2.99 8.10
C TRP A 256 -8.29 -2.17 8.23
N ASN A 257 -9.43 -2.70 7.83
CA ASN A 257 -10.68 -1.94 7.89
C ASN A 257 -11.11 -1.58 9.33
N ARG A 258 -10.58 -2.29 10.35
CA ARG A 258 -10.86 -2.07 11.78
C ARG A 258 -9.72 -1.40 12.56
N HIS A 259 -8.57 -1.10 11.95
CA HIS A 259 -7.46 -0.45 12.67
C HIS A 259 -7.72 1.05 12.85
N ARG A 260 -7.24 1.61 13.95
CA ARG A 260 -7.41 3.04 14.25
C ARG A 260 -6.40 3.89 13.49
N LEU A 261 -6.90 4.86 12.74
CA LEU A 261 -6.08 5.84 12.04
C LEU A 261 -5.80 7.03 12.95
N ARG A 262 -4.54 7.16 13.41
CA ARG A 262 -4.12 8.28 14.27
C ARG A 262 -4.38 9.65 13.64
N THR A 263 -4.26 9.78 12.32
CA THR A 263 -4.51 11.05 11.61
C THR A 263 -5.97 11.43 11.57
N GLU A 264 -6.87 10.48 11.78
CA GLU A 264 -8.34 10.64 11.70
C GLU A 264 -8.97 10.53 13.09
N GLY A 265 -8.31 11.08 14.11
CA GLY A 265 -8.82 11.05 15.49
C GLY A 265 -8.97 9.66 16.10
N GLY A 266 -8.33 8.64 15.52
CA GLY A 266 -8.43 7.25 15.96
C GLY A 266 -9.65 6.49 15.43
N MET A 267 -10.38 7.06 14.46
CA MET A 267 -11.43 6.34 13.74
C MET A 267 -10.85 5.25 12.84
N THR A 268 -11.62 4.19 12.62
CA THR A 268 -11.25 3.13 11.67
C THR A 268 -11.67 3.48 10.25
N PRO A 269 -11.07 2.89 9.21
CA PRO A 269 -11.54 3.05 7.84
C PRO A 269 -13.04 2.74 7.68
N THR A 270 -13.53 1.68 8.31
CA THR A 270 -14.96 1.35 8.32
C THR A 270 -15.82 2.44 8.97
N GLN A 271 -15.38 3.00 10.10
CA GLN A 271 -16.11 4.10 10.75
C GLN A 271 -16.14 5.34 9.87
N LEU A 272 -15.02 5.71 9.27
CA LEU A 272 -14.92 6.85 8.35
C LEU A 272 -15.83 6.69 7.14
N PHE A 273 -15.89 5.48 6.58
CA PHE A 273 -16.74 5.17 5.44
C PHE A 273 -18.21 5.38 5.81
N PHE A 274 -18.73 4.66 6.80
CA PHE A 274 -20.16 4.72 7.14
C PHE A 274 -20.59 6.04 7.74
N GLN A 275 -19.75 6.68 8.55
CA GLN A 275 -20.03 8.03 9.05
C GLN A 275 -20.04 9.05 7.90
N GLY A 276 -19.14 8.92 6.94
CA GLY A 276 -19.12 9.76 5.75
C GLY A 276 -20.39 9.56 4.91
N VAL A 277 -20.80 8.30 4.67
CA VAL A 277 -22.04 7.98 3.95
C VAL A 277 -23.24 8.67 4.61
N HIS A 278 -23.42 8.50 5.92
CA HIS A 278 -24.51 9.16 6.64
C HIS A 278 -24.41 10.70 6.60
N ARG A 279 -23.20 11.24 6.70
CA ARG A 279 -22.99 12.70 6.74
C ARG A 279 -23.30 13.37 5.42
N PHE A 280 -23.05 12.68 4.31
CA PHE A 280 -23.08 13.25 2.95
C PHE A 280 -24.27 12.76 2.11
N ALA A 281 -25.08 11.83 2.63
CA ALA A 281 -26.31 11.40 1.98
C ALA A 281 -27.29 12.57 1.76
N GLY A 282 -27.88 12.62 0.57
CA GLY A 282 -28.83 13.66 0.17
C GLY A 282 -28.19 15.02 -0.14
N GLN A 283 -26.87 15.07 -0.31
CA GLN A 283 -26.12 16.31 -0.62
C GLN A 283 -25.56 16.31 -2.07
N GLY A 284 -26.07 15.45 -2.95
CA GLY A 284 -25.61 15.39 -4.35
C GLY A 284 -24.25 14.70 -4.49
N HIS A 285 -23.99 13.68 -3.68
CA HIS A 285 -22.80 12.86 -3.80
C HIS A 285 -23.16 11.54 -4.48
N THR A 286 -23.04 11.47 -5.81
CA THR A 286 -23.52 10.33 -6.63
C THR A 286 -23.16 8.94 -6.07
N GLY A 287 -21.92 8.72 -5.64
CA GLY A 287 -21.49 7.41 -5.12
C GLY A 287 -22.04 7.06 -3.73
N ILE A 288 -22.60 8.04 -3.02
CA ILE A 288 -23.23 7.91 -1.70
C ILE A 288 -24.75 7.87 -1.86
N ASP A 289 -25.31 8.73 -2.70
CA ASP A 289 -26.75 8.81 -2.90
C ASP A 289 -27.30 7.50 -3.48
N ASP A 290 -26.65 6.88 -4.47
CA ASP A 290 -27.02 5.56 -4.98
C ASP A 290 -26.98 4.43 -3.92
N LEU A 291 -26.12 4.59 -2.91
CA LEU A 291 -25.97 3.60 -1.84
C LEU A 291 -27.14 3.69 -0.83
N VAL A 292 -27.76 4.87 -0.71
CA VAL A 292 -28.77 5.18 0.32
C VAL A 292 -30.18 5.35 -0.28
N MET A 293 -30.27 5.77 -1.54
CA MET A 293 -31.50 6.07 -2.29
C MET A 293 -31.46 5.32 -3.63
N PRO A 294 -32.26 4.25 -3.83
CA PRO A 294 -32.39 3.58 -5.11
C PRO A 294 -32.91 4.53 -6.21
N PRO A 295 -32.67 4.24 -7.50
CA PRO A 295 -32.72 5.19 -8.62
C PRO A 295 -34.13 5.62 -9.08
N ASP A 296 -35.13 5.68 -8.20
CA ASP A 296 -36.48 6.15 -8.58
C ASP A 296 -36.67 7.67 -8.38
N ASP A 297 -35.77 8.38 -7.69
CA ASP A 297 -36.01 9.79 -7.27
C ASP A 297 -34.84 10.79 -7.51
N ALA A 298 -33.81 10.47 -8.30
CA ALA A 298 -32.62 11.34 -8.41
C ALA A 298 -32.56 12.15 -9.72
N ASP A 299 -33.37 13.21 -9.82
CA ASP A 299 -33.24 14.25 -10.84
C ASP A 299 -32.62 15.52 -10.23
N GLN A 300 -31.30 15.53 -10.01
CA GLN A 300 -30.56 16.77 -9.69
C GLN A 300 -29.16 16.79 -10.30
N MET A 301 -28.94 17.83 -11.12
CA MET A 301 -27.65 18.19 -11.71
C MET A 301 -26.63 18.61 -10.65
N ILE A 302 -25.37 18.19 -10.81
CA ILE A 302 -24.25 18.59 -9.94
C ILE A 302 -23.18 19.28 -10.78
N ASP A 303 -22.59 20.33 -10.22
CA ASP A 303 -21.49 21.12 -10.79
C ASP A 303 -20.18 20.29 -10.85
N GLU A 304 -19.74 19.97 -12.07
CA GLU A 304 -18.71 18.96 -12.38
C GLU A 304 -17.27 19.52 -12.50
N ALA A 305 -17.05 20.80 -12.23
CA ALA A 305 -15.87 21.49 -12.77
C ALA A 305 -14.59 21.57 -11.92
N GLU A 306 -14.56 21.19 -10.63
CA GLU A 306 -13.44 21.66 -9.77
C GLU A 306 -12.52 20.60 -9.13
N TYR A 307 -12.64 19.30 -9.44
CA TYR A 307 -11.82 18.32 -8.70
C TYR A 307 -11.21 17.24 -9.59
N GLY A 308 -9.88 17.33 -9.74
CA GLY A 308 -9.07 16.40 -10.52
C GLY A 308 -8.03 17.05 -11.43
N VAL A 309 -7.71 18.35 -11.28
CA VAL A 309 -6.74 19.04 -12.14
C VAL A 309 -5.39 18.30 -12.12
N GLU A 310 -5.02 17.73 -13.27
CA GLU A 310 -3.66 17.36 -13.61
C GLU A 310 -3.11 18.41 -14.58
N GLU A 311 -1.91 18.91 -14.28
CA GLU A 311 -1.04 19.55 -15.27
C GLU A 311 -0.59 18.46 -16.26
N GLU A 312 -0.75 18.71 -17.55
CA GLU A 312 -0.29 17.84 -18.63
C GLU A 312 1.22 17.58 -18.50
N GLY A 313 1.57 16.42 -17.95
CA GLY A 313 2.94 15.93 -17.95
C GLY A 313 3.21 15.14 -19.22
N LEU A 314 4.14 15.61 -20.06
CA LEU A 314 4.57 14.94 -21.30
C LEU A 314 4.75 13.43 -21.09
N ILE A 315 4.06 12.67 -21.94
CA ILE A 315 4.12 11.22 -22.05
C ILE A 315 5.54 10.83 -22.49
N THR A 316 6.20 10.00 -21.70
CA THR A 316 7.40 9.27 -22.11
C THR A 316 7.31 7.85 -21.55
N GLU A 317 7.38 6.89 -22.47
CA GLU A 317 7.51 5.43 -22.31
C GLU A 317 6.25 4.65 -21.89
N GLU A 318 5.78 3.79 -22.81
CA GLU A 318 4.80 2.74 -22.53
C GLU A 318 5.47 1.65 -21.66
N PRO A 319 4.93 1.32 -20.48
CA PRO A 319 5.47 0.24 -19.69
C PRO A 319 5.21 -1.10 -20.39
N HIS A 320 6.23 -1.94 -20.51
CA HIS A 320 6.07 -3.34 -20.89
C HIS A 320 5.28 -4.07 -19.78
N GLU A 321 4.02 -4.40 -20.05
CA GLU A 321 3.20 -5.23 -19.17
C GLU A 321 3.55 -6.72 -19.35
N GLU A 322 3.95 -7.40 -18.27
CA GLU A 322 4.08 -8.86 -18.25
C GLU A 322 2.70 -9.52 -18.22
N GLN A 323 2.38 -10.36 -19.20
CA GLN A 323 1.12 -11.10 -19.25
C GLN A 323 1.21 -12.38 -18.40
N VAL A 324 0.26 -12.57 -17.48
CA VAL A 324 0.14 -13.76 -16.63
C VAL A 324 -1.12 -14.51 -17.00
N ASN A 325 -0.97 -15.75 -17.45
CA ASN A 325 -2.07 -16.63 -17.79
C ASN A 325 -2.19 -17.77 -16.78
N GLU A 326 -3.43 -18.15 -16.48
CA GLU A 326 -3.74 -19.29 -15.62
C GLU A 326 -3.26 -20.59 -16.26
N GLU A 327 -2.64 -21.45 -15.45
CA GLU A 327 -2.18 -22.77 -15.89
C GLU A 327 -3.35 -23.75 -15.98
N ALA A 328 -3.41 -24.48 -17.09
CA ALA A 328 -4.38 -25.56 -17.25
C ALA A 328 -4.07 -26.70 -16.27
N SER A 329 -5.12 -27.34 -15.74
CA SER A 329 -4.96 -28.52 -14.89
C SER A 329 -4.23 -29.64 -15.65
N PRO A 330 -3.11 -30.17 -15.13
CA PRO A 330 -2.45 -31.34 -15.69
C PRO A 330 -3.21 -32.64 -15.38
N LEU A 331 -4.24 -32.58 -14.53
CA LEU A 331 -5.05 -33.72 -14.11
C LEU A 331 -6.38 -33.78 -14.86
N ALA A 332 -6.81 -35.00 -15.20
CA ALA A 332 -8.16 -35.30 -15.61
C ALA A 332 -9.17 -35.01 -14.46
N PRO A 333 -10.45 -34.75 -14.77
CA PRO A 333 -11.45 -34.40 -13.75
C PRO A 333 -11.54 -35.38 -12.57
N GLU A 334 -11.43 -36.69 -12.84
CA GLU A 334 -11.52 -37.73 -11.81
C GLU A 334 -10.29 -37.73 -10.89
N GLN A 335 -9.11 -37.44 -11.45
CA GLN A 335 -7.86 -37.33 -10.71
C GLN A 335 -7.85 -36.06 -9.84
N LEU A 336 -8.43 -34.97 -10.34
CA LEU A 336 -8.58 -33.72 -9.60
C LEU A 336 -9.50 -33.88 -8.38
N VAL A 337 -10.59 -34.66 -8.52
CA VAL A 337 -11.46 -35.01 -7.38
C VAL A 337 -10.65 -35.77 -6.32
N ARG A 338 -9.91 -36.81 -6.73
CA ARG A 338 -9.05 -37.58 -5.82
C ARG A 338 -8.01 -36.72 -5.10
N LEU A 339 -7.39 -35.77 -5.81
CA LEU A 339 -6.45 -34.84 -5.19
C LEU A 339 -7.13 -33.95 -4.15
N ARG A 340 -8.34 -33.44 -4.44
CA ARG A 340 -9.11 -32.60 -3.50
C ARG A 340 -9.57 -33.36 -2.25
N ASP A 341 -9.80 -34.67 -2.37
CA ASP A 341 -10.11 -35.53 -1.22
C ASP A 341 -8.87 -35.79 -0.35
N LEU A 342 -7.67 -35.77 -0.94
CA LEU A 342 -6.41 -36.05 -0.26
C LEU A 342 -5.79 -34.78 0.36
N VAL A 343 -5.77 -33.68 -0.39
CA VAL A 343 -5.06 -32.45 -0.05
C VAL A 343 -6.07 -31.33 0.16
N ASN A 344 -6.28 -30.94 1.41
CA ASN A 344 -6.96 -29.69 1.75
C ASN A 344 -5.95 -28.53 1.83
N PRO A 345 -5.95 -27.58 0.89
CA PRO A 345 -4.97 -26.48 0.86
C PRO A 345 -4.92 -25.63 2.12
N LEU A 346 -5.95 -25.63 2.97
CA LEU A 346 -6.02 -24.77 4.15
C LEU A 346 -5.56 -25.44 5.45
N GLU A 347 -5.25 -26.73 5.44
CA GLU A 347 -4.80 -27.53 6.59
C GLU A 347 -3.27 -27.47 6.81
N GLY A 348 -2.76 -28.04 7.91
CA GLY A 348 -1.32 -28.11 8.19
C GLY A 348 -0.70 -26.81 8.76
N SER A 349 0.44 -26.96 9.44
CA SER A 349 1.10 -25.90 10.23
C SER A 349 2.40 -25.34 9.64
N ASP A 350 2.94 -25.96 8.59
CA ASP A 350 4.25 -25.65 7.98
C ASP A 350 4.17 -24.64 6.81
N LEU A 351 3.19 -23.74 6.85
CA LEU A 351 2.84 -22.83 5.75
C LEU A 351 2.36 -23.51 4.46
N GLY A 352 2.28 -24.85 4.41
CA GLY A 352 1.78 -25.60 3.24
C GLY A 352 2.87 -26.27 2.42
N VAL A 353 4.10 -26.35 2.94
CA VAL A 353 5.23 -26.98 2.25
C VAL A 353 4.96 -28.46 2.03
N SER A 354 4.55 -29.19 3.07
CA SER A 354 4.25 -30.62 2.98
C SER A 354 3.13 -30.88 1.96
N LEU A 355 2.07 -30.07 1.97
CA LEU A 355 0.97 -30.21 1.00
C LEU A 355 1.41 -29.92 -0.43
N PHE A 356 2.31 -28.94 -0.64
CA PHE A 356 2.87 -28.66 -1.95
C PHE A 356 3.68 -29.84 -2.47
N THR A 357 4.57 -30.41 -1.66
CA THR A 357 5.36 -31.58 -2.02
C THR A 357 4.48 -32.80 -2.30
N GLU A 358 3.44 -33.03 -1.48
CA GLU A 358 2.46 -34.10 -1.69
C GLU A 358 1.67 -33.89 -2.99
N THR A 359 1.27 -32.66 -3.29
CA THR A 359 0.57 -32.31 -4.53
C THR A 359 1.45 -32.58 -5.75
N VAL A 360 2.72 -32.15 -5.72
CA VAL A 360 3.69 -32.40 -6.81
C VAL A 360 3.86 -33.91 -7.02
N ALA A 361 4.13 -34.65 -5.94
CA ALA A 361 4.30 -36.11 -6.01
C ALA A 361 3.04 -36.81 -6.55
N PHE A 362 1.85 -36.37 -6.17
CA PHE A 362 0.60 -36.91 -6.71
C PHE A 362 0.50 -36.67 -8.23
N VAL A 363 0.73 -35.44 -8.69
CA VAL A 363 0.59 -35.09 -10.11
C VAL A 363 1.64 -35.79 -10.97
N GLU A 364 2.87 -35.94 -10.47
CA GLU A 364 3.94 -36.64 -11.19
C GLU A 364 3.68 -38.15 -11.29
N ASN A 365 3.18 -38.79 -10.22
CA ASN A 365 2.88 -40.23 -10.22
C ASN A 365 1.68 -40.62 -11.10
N VAL A 366 0.83 -39.66 -11.45
CA VAL A 366 -0.39 -39.88 -12.24
C VAL A 366 -0.19 -39.56 -13.73
N ASN A 367 0.88 -38.84 -14.07
CA ASN A 367 1.26 -38.47 -15.45
C ASN A 367 2.39 -39.34 -16.05
N VAL A 368 2.91 -40.28 -15.28
CA VAL A 368 3.77 -41.40 -15.74
C VAL A 368 2.91 -42.64 -15.87
#